data_AF-A0A926U4G2-F1
#
_entry.id   AF-A0A926U4G2-F1
#
_cell.length_a   1.000
_cell.length_b   1.000
_cell.length_c   1.000
_cell.angle_alpha   90.00
_cell.angle_beta   90.00
_cell.angle_gamma   90.00
#
_symmetry.space_group_name_H-M   'P 1'
#
loop_
_entity.id
_entity.type
_entity.pdbx_description
1 polymer ?
#
loop_
_entity_poly.entity_id
_entity_poly.type
_entity_poly.pdbx_seq_one_letter_code
_entity_poly.pdbx_strand_id
1 'polypeptide(L)'
;MTAQMTNNESGTELVVSEPAAEVRVSVDSENSEMATWRKVVESATDIISDLPEYIGRFFHQNGSLISAIGWLIVALLGIRVLSALIGTINGIPLLSPLFELVGLGYSIWFVNRYLLTSGKRQELSQEVNRIKQQILG
;
A
#
# COMPACT_ATOMS: atom_id res chain seq x y z
N MET A 1 -80.75 23.67 -21.28
CA MET A 1 -79.36 23.76 -21.76
C MET A 1 -79.30 24.98 -22.67
N THR A 2 -79.03 26.15 -22.09
CA THR A 2 -78.90 27.43 -22.81
C THR A 2 -77.92 28.27 -22.02
N ALA A 3 -76.75 28.48 -22.62
CA ALA A 3 -75.63 29.21 -22.03
C ALA A 3 -75.88 30.74 -22.11
N GLN A 4 -75.60 31.44 -21.02
CA GLN A 4 -75.50 32.90 -20.98
C GLN A 4 -74.02 33.26 -20.85
N MET A 5 -73.51 34.00 -21.82
CA MET A 5 -72.22 34.68 -21.77
C MET A 5 -72.45 36.08 -21.17
N THR A 6 -71.74 36.45 -20.11
CA THR A 6 -71.56 37.85 -19.74
C THR A 6 -70.08 38.10 -19.49
N ASN A 7 -69.52 38.93 -20.35
CA ASN A 7 -68.13 39.32 -20.41
C ASN A 7 -68.00 40.72 -19.77
N ASN A 8 -66.77 41.03 -19.31
CA ASN A 8 -66.29 42.33 -18.81
C ASN A 8 -66.54 42.64 -17.33
N GLU A 9 -65.48 42.66 -16.51
CA GLU A 9 -65.04 43.82 -15.71
C GLU A 9 -63.52 43.74 -15.46
N SER A 10 -62.79 44.83 -15.76
CA SER A 10 -61.38 45.05 -15.41
C SER A 10 -61.35 46.02 -14.23
N GLY A 11 -60.60 45.71 -13.17
CA GLY A 11 -60.44 46.57 -11.99
C GLY A 11 -59.23 46.15 -11.15
N THR A 12 -58.38 47.12 -10.85
CA THR A 12 -57.10 47.02 -10.14
C THR A 12 -57.21 47.24 -8.62
N GLU A 13 -56.17 46.77 -7.91
CA GLU A 13 -55.65 47.19 -6.58
C GLU A 13 -56.10 46.52 -5.25
N LEU A 14 -55.13 45.77 -4.68
CA LEU A 14 -54.51 45.83 -3.34
C LEU A 14 -55.37 45.67 -2.06
N VAL A 15 -54.96 44.73 -1.17
CA VAL A 15 -54.42 44.99 0.19
C VAL A 15 -54.09 43.65 0.91
N VAL A 16 -52.90 43.62 1.51
CA VAL A 16 -52.19 42.55 2.22
C VAL A 16 -52.74 42.30 3.63
N SER A 17 -52.71 41.04 4.12
CA SER A 17 -52.61 40.68 5.55
C SER A 17 -52.10 39.24 5.73
N GLU A 18 -50.80 39.11 6.04
CA GLU A 18 -50.11 37.90 6.52
C GLU A 18 -50.32 37.76 8.05
N PRO A 19 -50.35 36.54 8.63
CA PRO A 19 -49.10 36.05 9.22
C PRO A 19 -48.93 34.52 9.27
N ALA A 20 -47.66 34.12 9.34
CA ALA A 20 -47.16 32.88 9.96
C ALA A 20 -47.32 31.57 9.18
N ALA A 21 -46.42 31.35 8.22
CA ALA A 21 -45.41 30.30 8.34
C ALA A 21 -44.47 30.41 7.13
N GLU A 22 -43.61 31.44 7.16
CA GLU A 22 -42.39 31.38 6.38
C GLU A 22 -41.56 30.24 6.97
N VAL A 23 -41.71 29.02 6.43
CA VAL A 23 -40.66 28.02 6.55
C VAL A 23 -39.52 28.57 5.71
N ARG A 24 -38.77 29.49 6.31
CA ARG A 24 -37.41 29.79 5.89
C ARG A 24 -36.64 28.51 6.14
N VAL A 25 -36.68 27.61 5.17
CA VAL A 25 -35.48 26.85 4.88
C VAL A 25 -34.50 27.90 4.38
N SER A 26 -33.86 28.58 5.34
CA SER A 26 -32.56 29.18 5.10
C SER A 26 -31.70 28.02 4.67
N VAL A 27 -31.62 27.82 3.36
CA VAL A 27 -30.59 27.04 2.69
C VAL A 27 -29.30 27.83 2.96
N ASP A 28 -28.78 27.66 4.18
CA ASP A 28 -27.39 27.95 4.53
C ASP A 28 -26.50 26.79 4.03
N SER A 29 -26.96 26.11 2.96
CA SER A 29 -26.39 24.86 2.46
C SER A 29 -25.03 25.13 1.79
N GLU A 30 -24.84 26.30 1.18
CA GLU A 30 -23.58 26.70 0.55
C GLU A 30 -22.46 26.89 1.58
N ASN A 31 -22.77 27.43 2.77
CA ASN A 31 -21.83 27.52 3.88
C ASN A 31 -21.69 26.19 4.64
N SER A 32 -22.73 25.36 4.68
CA SER A 32 -22.71 24.07 5.38
C SER A 32 -21.83 23.02 4.70
N GLU A 33 -21.75 23.01 3.36
CA GLU A 33 -20.88 22.10 2.61
C GLU A 33 -19.42 22.48 2.81
N MET A 34 -19.07 23.77 2.70
CA MET A 34 -17.71 24.25 2.98
C MET A 34 -17.32 24.04 4.45
N ALA A 35 -18.25 24.22 5.38
CA ALA A 35 -18.03 23.89 6.79
C ALA A 35 -17.86 22.38 7.02
N THR A 36 -18.50 21.53 6.22
CA THR A 36 -18.37 20.06 6.29
C THR A 36 -17.08 19.57 5.66
N TRP A 37 -16.68 20.11 4.49
CA TRP A 37 -15.43 19.79 3.82
C TRP A 37 -14.20 20.21 4.63
N ARG A 38 -14.27 21.36 5.32
CA ARG A 38 -13.21 21.75 6.27
C ARG A 38 -13.05 20.75 7.41
N LYS A 39 -14.15 20.30 8.02
CA LYS A 39 -14.12 19.27 9.08
C LYS A 39 -13.55 17.93 8.60
N VAL A 40 -13.87 17.51 7.37
CA VAL A 40 -13.34 16.28 6.78
C VAL A 40 -11.84 16.38 6.51
N VAL A 41 -11.38 17.52 5.98
CA VAL A 41 -9.96 17.77 5.70
C VAL A 41 -9.15 17.88 7.00
N GLU A 42 -9.70 18.54 8.02
CA GLU A 42 -9.08 18.61 9.36
C GLU A 42 -9.00 17.22 10.00
N SER A 43 -10.10 16.45 10.00
CA SER A 43 -10.11 15.07 10.52
C SER A 43 -9.15 14.15 9.77
N ALA A 44 -9.03 14.31 8.45
CA ALA A 44 -8.07 13.55 7.65
C ALA A 44 -6.63 13.93 8.01
N THR A 45 -6.37 15.22 8.23
CA THR A 45 -5.03 15.71 8.60
C THR A 45 -4.61 15.18 9.97
N ASP A 46 -5.53 15.14 10.93
CA ASP A 46 -5.28 14.59 12.27
C ASP A 46 -4.98 13.09 12.22
N ILE A 47 -5.82 12.31 11.52
CA ILE A 47 -5.60 10.87 11.36
C ILE A 47 -4.28 10.60 10.64
N ILE A 48 -3.99 11.32 9.54
CA ILE A 48 -2.76 11.13 8.76
C ILE A 48 -1.52 11.52 9.58
N SER A 49 -1.61 12.52 10.45
CA SER A 49 -0.51 12.92 11.34
C SER A 49 -0.25 11.89 12.43
N ASP A 50 -1.30 11.23 12.92
CA ASP A 50 -1.20 10.17 13.93
C ASP A 50 -0.88 8.78 13.33
N LEU A 51 -1.11 8.57 12.02
CA LEU A 51 -0.78 7.34 11.31
C LEU A 51 0.69 6.89 11.47
N PRO A 52 1.71 7.74 11.23
CA PRO A 52 3.10 7.31 11.38
C PRO A 52 3.41 6.86 12.81
N GLU A 53 2.82 7.51 13.82
CA GLU A 53 2.99 7.13 15.23
C GLU A 53 2.28 5.82 15.56
N TYR A 54 1.06 5.60 15.06
CA TYR A 54 0.34 4.34 15.24
C TYR A 54 1.03 3.17 14.54
N ILE A 55 1.44 3.36 13.28
CA ILE A 55 2.20 2.37 12.51
C ILE A 55 3.54 2.10 13.20
N GLY A 56 4.25 3.14 13.63
CA GLY A 56 5.50 3.00 14.38
C GLY A 56 5.34 2.15 15.64
N ARG A 57 4.31 2.41 16.45
CA ARG A 57 4.02 1.62 17.65
C ARG A 57 3.63 0.18 17.35
N PHE A 58 2.83 -0.04 16.30
CA PHE A 58 2.45 -1.39 15.86
C PHE A 58 3.68 -2.22 15.42
N PHE A 59 4.59 -1.62 14.64
CA PHE A 59 5.82 -2.26 14.20
C PHE A 59 6.84 -2.47 15.33
N HIS A 60 6.94 -1.54 16.29
CA HIS A 60 7.79 -1.73 17.47
C HIS A 60 7.25 -2.77 18.44
N GLN A 61 5.94 -2.80 18.69
CA GLN A 61 5.31 -3.75 19.63
C GLN A 61 5.19 -5.17 19.05
N ASN A 62 4.96 -5.30 17.74
CA ASN A 62 4.76 -6.59 17.06
C ASN A 62 5.90 -6.95 16.10
N GLY A 63 7.08 -6.35 16.25
CA GLY A 63 8.19 -6.45 15.28
C GLY A 63 8.60 -7.88 14.93
N SER A 64 8.54 -8.81 15.89
CA SER A 64 8.84 -10.24 15.64
C SER A 64 7.80 -10.93 14.76
N LEU A 65 6.53 -10.55 14.88
CA LEU A 65 5.43 -11.17 14.11
C LEU A 65 5.31 -10.54 12.72
N ILE A 66 5.45 -9.21 12.64
CA ILE A 66 5.37 -8.49 11.36
C ILE A 66 6.54 -8.88 10.47
N SER A 67 7.74 -9.02 11.03
CA SER A 67 8.87 -9.55 10.27
C SER A 67 8.63 -10.99 9.82
N ALA A 68 8.09 -11.87 10.67
CA ALA A 68 7.76 -13.24 10.30
C ALA A 68 6.70 -13.33 9.18
N ILE A 69 5.64 -12.54 9.24
CA ILE A 69 4.62 -12.44 8.19
C ILE A 69 5.22 -11.82 6.92
N GLY A 70 6.10 -10.83 7.06
CA GLY A 70 6.86 -10.26 5.96
C GLY A 70 7.70 -11.32 5.25
N TRP A 71 8.45 -12.13 6.01
CA TRP A 71 9.20 -13.27 5.49
C TRP A 71 8.31 -14.30 4.81
N LEU A 72 7.12 -14.59 5.37
CA LEU A 72 6.16 -15.50 4.78
C LEU A 72 5.63 -14.98 3.44
N ILE A 73 5.30 -13.69 3.35
CA ILE A 73 4.86 -13.04 2.12
C ILE A 73 5.98 -13.06 1.07
N VAL A 74 7.20 -12.71 1.48
CA VAL A 74 8.39 -12.77 0.61
C VAL A 74 8.63 -14.20 0.11
N ALA A 75 8.47 -15.20 0.97
CA ALA A 75 8.59 -16.61 0.58
C ALA A 75 7.50 -17.01 -0.43
N LEU A 76 6.24 -16.65 -0.20
CA LEU A 76 5.14 -16.91 -1.12
C LEU A 76 5.35 -16.25 -2.49
N LEU A 77 5.80 -15.00 -2.49
CA LEU A 77 6.11 -14.24 -3.70
C LEU A 77 7.34 -14.83 -4.40
N GLY A 78 8.35 -15.21 -3.63
CA GLY A 78 9.54 -15.91 -4.10
C GLY A 78 9.19 -17.23 -4.77
N ILE A 79 8.27 -18.01 -4.22
CA ILE A 79 7.77 -19.25 -4.84
C ILE A 79 7.08 -18.94 -6.17
N ARG A 80 6.21 -17.92 -6.24
CA ARG A 80 5.55 -17.50 -7.50
C ARG A 80 6.57 -17.12 -8.58
N VAL A 81 7.57 -16.32 -8.21
CA VAL A 81 8.66 -15.90 -9.10
C VAL A 81 9.50 -17.10 -9.51
N LEU A 82 9.87 -17.96 -8.56
CA LEU A 82 10.67 -19.15 -8.81
C LEU A 82 9.93 -20.13 -9.75
N SER A 83 8.63 -20.35 -9.55
CA SER A 83 7.79 -21.15 -10.44
C SER A 83 7.74 -20.58 -11.86
N ALA A 84 7.63 -19.25 -12.01
CA ALA A 84 7.70 -18.60 -13.31
C ALA A 84 9.09 -18.76 -13.96
N LEU A 85 10.15 -18.65 -13.17
CA LEU A 85 11.54 -18.87 -13.60
C LEU A 85 11.76 -20.30 -14.08
N ILE A 86 11.25 -21.30 -13.36
CA ILE A 86 11.39 -22.73 -13.72
C ILE A 86 10.54 -23.05 -14.97
N GLY A 87 9.30 -22.56 -15.04
CA GLY A 87 8.42 -22.77 -16.19
C GLY A 87 8.94 -22.10 -17.47
N THR A 88 9.71 -21.03 -17.32
CA THR A 88 10.32 -20.28 -18.42
C THR A 88 11.84 -20.50 -18.47
N ILE A 89 12.40 -21.51 -17.79
CA ILE A 89 13.86 -21.65 -17.70
C ILE A 89 14.51 -21.92 -19.06
N ASN A 90 13.77 -22.59 -19.94
CA ASN A 90 14.15 -22.81 -21.34
C ASN A 90 14.01 -21.54 -22.21
N GLY A 91 13.46 -20.45 -21.67
CA GLY A 91 13.11 -19.21 -22.39
C GLY A 91 13.56 -17.91 -21.72
N ILE A 92 14.28 -17.94 -20.60
CA ILE A 92 14.85 -16.73 -19.96
C ILE A 92 16.34 -16.61 -20.33
N PRO A 93 16.69 -15.88 -21.41
CA PRO A 93 18.07 -15.73 -21.86
C PRO A 93 18.95 -14.93 -20.90
N LEU A 94 18.38 -14.22 -19.91
CA LEU A 94 19.11 -13.40 -18.95
C LEU A 94 19.53 -14.16 -17.68
N LEU A 95 18.88 -15.29 -17.38
CA LEU A 95 19.16 -16.03 -16.15
C LEU A 95 20.56 -16.65 -16.19
N SER A 96 20.91 -17.26 -17.32
CA SER A 96 22.24 -17.82 -17.57
C SER A 96 23.36 -16.79 -17.38
N PRO A 97 23.39 -15.64 -18.08
CA PRO A 97 24.47 -14.66 -17.92
C PRO A 97 24.47 -13.98 -16.54
N LEU A 98 23.33 -13.87 -15.85
CA LEU A 98 23.29 -13.34 -14.48
C LEU A 98 23.89 -14.33 -13.47
N PHE A 99 23.56 -15.62 -13.57
CA PHE A 99 24.18 -16.64 -12.72
C PHE A 99 25.67 -16.79 -13.01
N GLU A 100 26.08 -16.65 -14.28
CA GLU A 100 27.49 -16.62 -14.65
C GLU A 100 28.19 -15.41 -14.01
N LEU A 101 27.61 -14.21 -14.09
CA LEU A 101 28.19 -13.01 -13.50
C LEU A 101 28.26 -13.09 -11.97
N VAL A 102 27.19 -13.54 -11.30
CA VAL A 102 27.15 -13.73 -9.84
C VAL A 102 28.12 -14.83 -9.42
N GLY A 103 28.14 -15.95 -10.15
CA GLY A 103 29.05 -17.07 -9.90
C GLY A 103 30.52 -16.66 -10.06
N LEU A 104 30.85 -15.90 -11.10
CA LEU A 104 32.18 -15.35 -11.31
C LEU A 104 32.56 -14.33 -10.23
N GLY A 105 31.66 -13.40 -9.89
CA GLY A 105 31.89 -12.41 -8.85
C GLY A 105 32.16 -13.07 -7.49
N TYR A 106 31.31 -14.04 -7.12
CA TYR A 106 31.49 -14.78 -5.88
C TYR A 106 32.74 -15.66 -5.90
N SER A 107 33.07 -16.28 -7.05
CA SER A 107 34.29 -17.08 -7.20
C SER A 107 35.54 -16.22 -7.01
N ILE A 108 35.61 -15.04 -7.66
CA ILE A 108 36.74 -14.11 -7.51
C ILE A 108 36.87 -13.64 -6.05
N TRP A 109 35.75 -13.26 -5.42
CA TRP A 109 35.73 -12.84 -4.02
C TRP A 109 36.16 -13.98 -3.09
N PHE A 110 35.64 -15.18 -3.30
CA PHE A 110 35.95 -16.38 -2.52
C PHE A 110 37.42 -16.78 -2.63
N VAL A 111 37.97 -16.75 -3.85
CA VAL A 111 39.38 -17.05 -4.09
C VAL A 111 40.27 -16.06 -3.34
N ASN A 112 40.02 -14.76 -3.52
CA ASN A 112 40.81 -13.74 -2.84
C ASN A 112 40.66 -13.84 -1.31
N ARG A 113 39.44 -14.03 -0.82
CA ARG A 113 39.13 -14.05 0.61
C ARG A 113 39.65 -15.29 1.31
N TYR A 114 39.44 -16.49 0.77
CA TYR A 114 39.67 -17.75 1.48
C TYR A 114 40.84 -18.54 0.92
N LEU A 115 41.05 -18.48 -0.40
CA LEU A 115 42.13 -19.23 -1.04
C LEU A 115 43.45 -18.50 -1.05
N LEU A 116 43.57 -17.18 -1.04
CA LEU A 116 44.90 -16.54 -1.04
C LEU A 116 45.53 -16.43 0.35
N THR A 117 44.70 -16.26 1.39
CA THR A 117 45.14 -16.06 2.77
C THR A 117 45.42 -17.39 3.46
N SER A 118 46.68 -17.67 3.81
CA SER A 118 47.12 -18.96 4.39
C SER A 118 46.28 -19.42 5.60
N GLY A 119 46.02 -18.53 6.56
CA GLY A 119 45.19 -18.86 7.74
C GLY A 119 43.76 -19.28 7.37
N LYS A 120 43.16 -18.65 6.37
CA LYS A 120 41.80 -18.94 5.92
C LYS A 120 41.69 -20.22 5.10
N ARG A 121 42.77 -20.64 4.42
CA ARG A 121 42.83 -21.96 3.76
C ARG A 121 42.71 -23.09 4.77
N GLN A 122 43.41 -22.98 5.90
CA GLN A 122 43.41 -24.00 6.96
C GLN A 122 42.03 -24.13 7.60
N GLU A 123 41.42 -22.99 7.93
CA GLU A 123 40.07 -22.88 8.47
C GLU A 123 39.03 -23.49 7.51
N LEU A 124 39.11 -23.15 6.22
CA LEU A 124 38.23 -23.70 5.21
C LEU A 124 38.38 -25.21 5.06
N SER A 125 39.61 -25.74 5.08
CA SER A 125 39.84 -27.19 5.00
C SER A 125 39.30 -27.94 6.21
N GLN A 126 39.41 -27.36 7.40
CA GLN A 126 38.86 -27.94 8.63
C GLN A 126 37.33 -27.94 8.58
N GLU A 127 36.71 -26.85 8.14
CA GLU A 127 35.26 -26.74 8.01
C GLU A 127 34.71 -27.72 6.96
N VAL A 128 35.38 -27.84 5.81
CA VAL A 128 35.01 -28.83 4.78
C VAL A 128 35.10 -30.25 5.30
N ASN A 129 36.15 -30.60 6.05
CA ASN A 129 36.28 -31.93 6.66
C ASN A 129 35.19 -32.19 7.70
N ARG A 130 34.86 -31.18 8.52
CA ARG A 130 33.77 -31.27 9.50
C ARG A 130 32.43 -31.53 8.82
N ILE A 131 32.10 -30.79 7.76
CA ILE A 131 30.86 -30.99 7.00
C ILE A 131 30.84 -32.38 6.35
N LYS A 132 31.97 -32.83 5.79
CA LYS A 132 32.08 -34.17 5.22
C LYS A 132 31.80 -35.27 6.25
N GLN A 133 32.38 -35.16 7.45
CA GLN A 133 32.11 -36.09 8.55
C GLN A 133 30.64 -36.06 8.99
N GLN A 134 30.01 -34.89 9.02
CA GLN A 134 28.59 -34.79 9.38
C GLN A 134 27.65 -35.44 8.36
N ILE A 135 27.97 -35.38 7.07
CA ILE A 135 27.12 -35.91 6.00
C ILE A 135 27.42 -37.40 5.74
N LEU A 136 28.68 -37.82 5.86
CA LEU A 136 29.13 -39.16 5.47
C LEU A 136 29.34 -40.13 6.65
N GLY A 137 29.43 -39.64 7.89
CA GLY A 137 29.79 -40.42 9.07
C GLY A 137 31.30 -40.52 9.27
#